data_AF-A0A2T6ZED8-F1
#
_entry.id   AF-A0A2T6ZED8-F1
#
_cell.length_a   1.000
_cell.length_b   1.000
_cell.length_c   1.000
_cell.angle_alpha   90.00
_cell.angle_beta   90.00
_cell.angle_gamma   90.00
#
_symmetry.space_group_name_H-M   'P 1'
#
loop_
_entity.id
_entity.type
_entity.pdbx_description
1 polymer ?
#
loop_
_entity_poly.entity_id
_entity_poly.type
_entity_poly.pdbx_seq_one_letter_code
_entity_poly.pdbx_strand_id
1 'polypeptide(L)'
;FDTTGQHAPPGMKPRVTATLWEDEGSLCFQVEAKGVCVARREDNHMINGTKLLNVAGMTRGRRDGILKSEKVRHVVKIGPMHL
;
A
#
# COMPACT_ATOMS: atom_id res chain seq x y z
N PHE A 1 -19.39 -13.08 3.25
CA PHE A 1 -19.90 -11.75 2.88
C PHE A 1 -18.96 -10.71 3.45
N ASP A 2 -18.64 -9.64 2.70
CA ASP A 2 -17.82 -8.53 3.20
C ASP A 2 -18.60 -7.73 4.25
N THR A 3 -18.13 -7.71 5.49
CA THR A 3 -18.78 -7.02 6.61
C THR A 3 -18.37 -5.55 6.73
N THR A 4 -17.45 -5.06 5.89
CA THR A 4 -16.91 -3.70 5.97
C THR A 4 -17.85 -2.64 5.38
N GLY A 5 -18.87 -3.07 4.62
CA GLY A 5 -19.77 -2.16 3.90
C GLY A 5 -19.11 -1.45 2.71
N GLN A 6 -17.90 -1.87 2.31
CA GLN A 6 -17.21 -1.28 1.17
C GLN A 6 -17.79 -1.81 -0.14
N HIS A 7 -18.45 -0.93 -0.89
CA HIS A 7 -18.89 -1.22 -2.24
C HIS A 7 -17.89 -0.63 -3.24
N ALA A 8 -17.42 -1.45 -4.18
CA ALA A 8 -16.64 -0.94 -5.30
C ALA A 8 -17.47 0.07 -6.10
N PRO A 9 -16.87 1.17 -6.60
CA PRO A 9 -17.57 2.11 -7.47
C PRO A 9 -18.22 1.39 -8.68
N PRO A 10 -19.37 1.86 -9.17
CA PRO A 10 -20.04 1.24 -10.32
C PRO A 10 -19.09 1.06 -11.51
N GLY A 11 -19.05 -0.15 -12.07
CA GLY A 11 -18.20 -0.49 -13.22
C GLY A 11 -16.72 -0.74 -12.89
N MET A 12 -16.28 -0.52 -11.65
CA MET A 12 -14.90 -0.77 -11.24
C MET A 12 -14.70 -2.25 -10.88
N LYS A 13 -13.78 -2.92 -11.59
CA LYS A 13 -13.30 -4.27 -11.26
C LYS A 13 -11.85 -4.17 -10.78
N PRO A 14 -11.60 -3.86 -9.50
CA PRO A 14 -10.24 -3.73 -8.99
C PRO A 14 -9.49 -5.06 -9.18
N ARG A 15 -8.34 -5.00 -9.85
CA ARG A 15 -7.45 -6.15 -9.99
C ARG A 15 -6.52 -6.20 -8.78
N VAL A 16 -6.62 -7.28 -8.03
CA VAL A 16 -5.71 -7.59 -6.92
C VAL A 16 -4.65 -8.57 -7.41
N THR A 17 -3.39 -8.27 -7.14
CA THR A 17 -2.26 -9.18 -7.35
C THR A 17 -1.71 -9.58 -5.98
N ALA A 18 -1.41 -10.85 -5.77
CA ALA A 18 -0.74 -11.35 -4.57
C ALA A 18 0.71 -11.71 -4.91
N THR A 19 1.66 -11.24 -4.10
CA THR A 19 3.09 -11.51 -4.25
C THR A 19 3.70 -11.85 -2.90
N LEU A 20 4.56 -12.88 -2.84
CA LEU A 20 5.34 -13.18 -1.64
C LEU A 20 6.48 -12.16 -1.49
N TRP A 21 6.55 -11.52 -0.35
CA TRP A 21 7.72 -10.74 0.06
C TRP A 21 8.64 -11.65 0.88
N GLU A 22 9.61 -12.25 0.20
CA GLU A 22 10.49 -13.27 0.79
C GLU A 22 11.30 -12.73 1.98
N ASP A 23 11.87 -11.53 1.86
CA ASP A 23 12.72 -10.93 2.92
C ASP A 23 11.97 -10.77 4.26
N GLU A 24 10.67 -10.49 4.20
CA GLU A 24 9.81 -10.30 5.38
C GLU A 24 8.92 -11.51 5.67
N GLY A 25 9.01 -12.57 4.85
CA GLY A 25 8.22 -13.79 5.00
C GLY A 25 6.71 -13.59 4.95
N SER A 26 6.22 -12.58 4.22
CA SER A 26 4.78 -12.23 4.20
C SER A 26 4.22 -12.16 2.79
N LEU A 27 2.97 -12.60 2.62
CA LEU A 27 2.20 -12.27 1.42
C LEU A 27 1.83 -10.79 1.42
N CYS A 28 1.86 -10.18 0.24
CA CYS A 28 1.44 -8.82 0.00
C CYS A 28 0.40 -8.77 -1.12
N PHE A 29 -0.66 -8.02 -0.88
CA PHE A 29 -1.74 -7.79 -1.83
C PHE A 29 -1.61 -6.39 -2.40
N GLN A 30 -1.64 -6.31 -3.73
CA GLN A 30 -1.37 -5.10 -4.49
C GLN A 30 -2.58 -4.69 -5.32
N VAL A 31 -2.82 -3.40 -5.38
CA VAL A 31 -3.81 -2.78 -6.26
C VAL A 31 -3.19 -1.59 -6.99
N GLU A 32 -3.60 -1.38 -8.24
CA GLU A 32 -3.23 -0.18 -8.97
C GLU A 32 -4.32 0.89 -8.82
N ALA A 33 -3.91 2.10 -8.42
CA ALA A 33 -4.77 3.26 -8.34
C ALA A 33 -4.04 4.47 -8.92
N LYS A 34 -4.66 5.16 -9.89
CA LYS A 34 -4.09 6.34 -10.55
C LYS A 34 -2.65 6.09 -11.09
N GLY A 35 -2.40 4.91 -11.65
CA GLY A 35 -1.08 4.52 -12.17
C GLY A 35 -0.01 4.22 -11.11
N VAL A 36 -0.40 4.09 -9.84
CA VAL A 36 0.51 3.74 -8.74
C VAL A 36 0.07 2.43 -8.12
N CYS A 37 1.00 1.48 -7.99
CA CYS A 37 0.79 0.24 -7.26
C CYS A 37 0.96 0.48 -5.76
N VAL A 38 -0.04 0.10 -4.96
CA VAL A 38 -0.02 0.16 -3.48
C VAL A 38 -0.17 -1.26 -2.95
N ALA A 39 0.68 -1.62 -2.00
CA ALA A 39 0.69 -2.93 -1.36
C ALA A 39 0.23 -2.86 0.11
N ARG A 40 -0.47 -3.91 0.55
CA ARG A 40 -0.75 -4.23 1.96
C ARG A 40 -0.24 -5.62 2.28
N ARG A 41 0.50 -5.78 3.38
CA ARG A 41 0.94 -7.11 3.87
C ARG A 41 -0.15 -7.81 4.68
N GLU A 42 -0.16 -9.14 4.62
CA GLU A 42 -1.20 -9.99 5.19
C GLU A 42 -1.11 -10.07 6.72
N ASP A 43 0.09 -10.36 7.22
CA ASP A 43 0.40 -10.71 8.61
C ASP A 43 0.10 -9.62 9.66
N ASN A 44 0.38 -8.36 9.35
CA ASN A 44 0.20 -7.23 10.28
C ASN A 44 -0.57 -6.06 9.67
N HIS A 45 -1.10 -6.25 8.46
CA HIS A 45 -1.97 -5.30 7.77
C HIS A 45 -1.35 -3.94 7.45
N MET A 46 -0.05 -3.75 7.58
CA MET A 46 0.61 -2.51 7.18
C MET A 46 0.54 -2.28 5.67
N ILE A 47 0.50 -1.00 5.29
CA ILE A 47 0.42 -0.54 3.90
C ILE A 47 1.70 0.19 3.55
N ASN A 48 2.14 0.11 2.29
CA ASN A 48 3.22 0.98 1.81
C ASN A 48 2.78 2.45 1.80
N GLY A 49 3.11 3.16 2.88
CA GLY A 49 2.73 4.56 3.07
C GLY A 49 3.30 5.50 2.00
N THR A 50 4.47 5.20 1.45
CA THR A 50 5.08 6.00 0.37
C THR A 50 4.20 5.96 -0.88
N LYS A 51 3.78 4.76 -1.30
CA LYS A 51 2.93 4.59 -2.48
C LYS A 51 1.53 5.16 -2.25
N LEU A 52 0.95 4.96 -1.07
CA LEU A 52 -0.36 5.51 -0.72
C LEU A 52 -0.39 7.05 -0.81
N LEU A 53 0.62 7.73 -0.27
CA LEU A 53 0.70 9.18 -0.33
C LEU A 53 0.98 9.71 -1.75
N ASN A 54 1.66 8.93 -2.60
CA ASN A 54 1.80 9.25 -4.02
C ASN A 54 0.45 9.17 -4.75
N VAL A 55 -0.40 8.17 -4.45
CA VAL A 55 -1.79 8.09 -4.98
C VAL A 55 -2.61 9.33 -4.59
N ALA A 56 -2.39 9.84 -3.38
CA ALA A 56 -3.03 11.06 -2.89
C ALA A 56 -2.47 12.36 -3.53
N GLY A 57 -1.44 12.27 -4.36
CA GLY A 57 -0.83 13.44 -5.02
C GLY A 57 0.03 14.30 -4.10
N MET A 58 0.57 13.72 -3.01
CA MET A 58 1.42 14.48 -2.09
C MET A 58 2.77 14.82 -2.73
N THR A 59 3.25 16.04 -2.49
CA THR A 59 4.61 16.42 -2.87
C THR A 59 5.63 15.64 -2.03
N ARG A 60 6.85 15.45 -2.57
CA ARG A 60 7.93 14.72 -1.89
C ARG A 60 8.17 15.21 -0.46
N GLY A 61 8.36 16.51 -0.26
CA GLY A 61 8.66 17.08 1.06
C GLY A 61 7.52 16.86 2.06
N ARG A 62 6.26 17.05 1.64
CA ARG A 62 5.09 16.83 2.50
C ARG A 62 4.93 15.36 2.86
N ARG A 63 5.07 14.47 1.88
CA ARG A 63 5.04 13.01 2.08
C ARG A 63 6.09 12.57 3.09
N ASP A 64 7.34 13.00 2.90
CA ASP A 64 8.45 12.62 3.78
C ASP A 64 8.21 13.15 5.20
N GLY A 65 7.59 14.33 5.35
CA GLY A 65 7.14 14.85 6.65
C GLY A 65 6.10 13.96 7.32
N ILE A 66 5.04 13.58 6.60
CA ILE A 66 3.97 12.70 7.11
C ILE A 66 4.52 11.33 7.54
N LEU A 67 5.33 10.69 6.69
CA LEU A 67 5.95 9.40 6.99
C LEU A 67 6.93 9.47 8.17
N LYS A 68 7.57 10.63 8.39
CA LYS A 68 8.44 10.85 9.54
C LYS A 68 7.67 10.98 10.85
N SER A 69 6.49 11.59 10.81
CA SER A 69 5.64 11.81 11.99
C SER A 69 4.75 10.61 12.33
N GLU A 70 4.58 9.64 11.42
CA GLU A 70 3.81 8.43 11.70
C GLU A 70 4.44 7.63 12.84
N LYS A 71 3.64 7.34 13.88
CA LYS A 71 4.11 6.68 15.11
C LYS A 71 4.27 5.19 14.90
N VAL A 72 3.34 4.57 14.17
CA VAL A 72 3.34 3.13 13.89
C VAL A 72 3.84 2.93 12.47
N ARG A 73 5.16 2.73 12.34
CA ARG A 73 5.82 2.59 11.05
C ARG A 73 6.94 1.56 11.09
N HIS A 74 7.13 0.90 9.96
CA HIS A 74 8.22 -0.01 9.69
C HIS A 74 8.91 0.49 8.42
N VAL A 75 10.17 0.89 8.53
CA VAL A 75 10.89 1.57 7.44
C VAL A 75 11.80 0.58 6.74
N VAL A 76 11.45 0.23 5.51
CA VAL A 76 12.27 -0.58 4.62
C VAL A 76 13.09 0.32 3.71
N LYS A 77 14.42 0.20 3.79
CA LYS A 77 15.35 1.01 2.99
C LYS A 77 15.68 0.36 1.65
N ILE A 78 15.73 -0.97 1.63
CA ILE A 78 16.02 -1.80 0.46
C ILE A 78 14.90 -2.82 0.39
N GLY A 79 14.17 -2.82 -0.71
CA GLY A 79 13.07 -3.74 -0.92
C GLY A 79 12.59 -3.70 -2.38
N PRO A 80 11.68 -4.61 -2.75
CA PRO A 80 11.19 -4.71 -4.12
C PRO A 80 10.51 -3.41 -4.54
N MET A 81 10.83 -2.88 -5.72
CA MET A 81 10.27 -1.58 -6.19
C MET A 81 8.74 -1.54 -6.29
N HIS A 82 8.13 -2.72 -6.42
CA HIS A 82 6.70 -2.94 -6.59
C HIS A 82 5.97 -3.27 -5.28
N LEU A 83 6.67 -3.32 -4.15
CA LEU A 83 6.10 -3.48 -2.81
C LEU A 83 6.14 -2.17 -2.04
#